data_AF-A0A7K2JHA6-F1
#
_entry.id   AF-A0A7K2JHA6-F1
#
_cell.length_a   1.000
_cell.length_b   1.000
_cell.length_c   1.000
_cell.angle_alpha   90.00
_cell.angle_beta   90.00
_cell.angle_gamma   90.00
#
_symmetry.space_group_name_H-M   'P 1'
#
loop_
_entity.id
_entity.type
_entity.pdbx_description
1 polymer ?
#
loop_
_entity_poly.entity_id
_entity_poly.type
_entity_poly.pdbx_seq_one_letter_code
_entity_poly.pdbx_strand_id
1 'polypeptide(L)' 'MPQHVQNTPVCRDCDGFATAAITTGTRNDDGTRATFRVTCSTCQGTGHTARPAALTRIGR' A
#
# COMPACT_ATOMS: atom_id res chain seq x y z
N MET A 1 7.03 14.12 24.89
CA MET A 1 6.24 13.28 23.97
C MET A 1 7.19 12.55 23.04
N PRO A 2 7.32 11.21 23.08
CA PRO A 2 8.16 10.49 22.12
C PRO A 2 7.50 10.49 20.74
N GLN A 3 8.17 11.07 19.75
CA GLN A 3 7.77 10.95 18.35
C GLN A 3 8.37 9.66 17.81
N HIS A 4 7.56 8.61 17.64
CA HIS A 4 7.98 7.45 16.89
C HIS A 4 8.00 7.83 15.40
N VAL A 5 9.15 8.33 14.93
CA VAL A 5 9.37 8.48 13.49
C VAL A 5 9.58 7.07 12.92
N GLN A 6 8.52 6.52 12.34
CA GLN A 6 8.62 5.28 11.57
C GLN A 6 9.43 5.61 10.31
N ASN A 7 10.74 5.34 10.31
CA ASN A 7 11.62 5.54 9.15
C ASN A 7 11.43 4.45 8.09
N THR A 8 10.20 4.00 7.90
CA THR A 8 9.84 2.96 6.95
C THR A 8 9.88 3.57 5.55
N PRO A 9 10.68 3.02 4.62
CA PRO A 9 10.78 3.57 3.28
C PRO A 9 9.45 3.41 2.53
N VAL A 10 8.87 4.53 2.11
CA VAL A 10 7.64 4.55 1.30
C VAL A 10 7.90 4.10 -0.13
N CYS A 11 6.89 3.51 -0.76
CA CYS A 11 6.97 3.19 -2.19
C CYS A 11 7.00 4.50 -3.00
N ARG A 12 7.98 4.63 -3.90
CA ARG A 12 8.16 5.84 -4.73
C ARG A 12 7.05 6.02 -5.77
N ASP A 13 6.45 4.94 -6.26
CA ASP A 13 5.47 5.03 -7.36
C ASP A 13 4.10 5.49 -6.88
N CYS A 14 3.77 5.27 -5.61
CA CYS A 14 2.49 5.68 -5.03
C CYS A 14 2.64 6.63 -3.84
N ASP A 15 3.87 7.00 -3.47
CA ASP A 15 4.20 7.87 -2.34
C ASP A 15 3.53 7.48 -1.01
N GLY A 16 3.30 6.18 -0.80
CA GLY A 16 2.58 5.66 0.37
C GLY A 16 1.06 5.52 0.21
N PHE A 17 0.45 6.10 -0.83
CA PHE A 17 -0.99 5.99 -1.13
C PHE A 17 -1.30 4.77 -1.99
N ALA A 18 -1.11 3.59 -1.43
CA ALA A 18 -1.07 2.36 -2.21
C ALA A 18 -2.42 1.81 -2.68
N THR A 19 -3.53 2.30 -2.12
CA THR A 19 -4.88 1.83 -2.45
C THR A 19 -5.85 3.01 -2.58
N ALA A 20 -6.67 2.99 -3.62
CA ALA A 20 -7.77 3.93 -3.81
C ALA A 20 -9.09 3.17 -4.03
N ALA A 21 -10.18 3.72 -3.50
CA ALA A 21 -11.53 3.26 -3.77
C ALA A 21 -12.18 4.20 -4.79
N ILE A 22 -12.74 3.64 -5.86
CA ILE A 22 -13.40 4.38 -6.94
C ILE A 22 -14.86 3.96 -6.95
N THR A 23 -15.73 4.87 -6.53
CA THR A 23 -17.17 4.69 -6.63
C THR A 23 -17.62 5.02 -8.04
N THR A 24 -18.26 4.07 -8.71
CA THR A 24 -18.78 4.25 -10.06
C THR A 24 -20.18 4.86 -10.04
N GLY A 25 -20.65 5.29 -11.22
CA GLY A 25 -22.03 5.72 -11.41
C GLY A 25 -23.05 4.59 -11.29
N THR A 26 -22.62 3.35 -11.49
CA THR A 26 -23.46 2.15 -11.48
C THR A 26 -23.93 1.83 -10.07
N ARG A 27 -25.20 1.42 -9.96
CA ARG A 27 -25.75 0.88 -8.73
C ARG A 27 -25.80 -0.64 -8.79
N ASN A 28 -25.53 -1.28 -7.66
CA ASN A 28 -25.79 -2.68 -7.43
C ASN A 28 -27.31 -2.89 -7.26
N ASP A 29 -27.75 -4.14 -7.34
CA ASP A 29 -29.18 -4.49 -7.23
C ASP A 29 -29.79 -4.13 -5.86
N ASP A 30 -28.96 -4.05 -4.83
CA ASP A 30 -29.33 -3.61 -3.47
C ASP A 30 -29.44 -2.07 -3.34
N GLY A 31 -29.19 -1.33 -4.41
CA GLY A 31 -29.23 0.13 -4.46
C GLY A 31 -27.95 0.84 -4.02
N THR A 32 -26.92 0.11 -3.56
CA THR A 32 -25.60 0.68 -3.26
C THR A 32 -24.85 1.04 -4.54
N ARG A 33 -23.81 1.88 -4.46
CA ARG A 33 -22.98 2.21 -5.64
C ARG A 33 -21.85 1.19 -5.78
N ALA A 34 -21.65 0.68 -6.99
CA ALA A 34 -20.54 -0.21 -7.29
C ALA A 34 -19.22 0.52 -7.08
N THR A 35 -18.34 -0.06 -6.26
CA THR A 35 -17.06 0.52 -5.87
C THR A 35 -15.93 -0.45 -6.21
N PHE A 36 -14.94 0.01 -6.97
CA PHE A 36 -13.75 -0.78 -7.29
C PHE A 36 -12.54 -0.32 -6.48
N ARG A 37 -11.65 -1.25 -6.11
CA ARG A 37 -10.38 -0.94 -5.44
C ARG A 37 -9.23 -1.09 -6.41
N VAL A 38 -8.44 -0.04 -6.56
CA VAL A 38 -7.19 -0.05 -7.32
C VAL A 38 -6.04 -0.10 -6.33
N THR A 39 -5.07 -0.97 -6.57
CA THR A 39 -3.83 -1.06 -5.80
C THR A 39 -2.63 -0.70 -6.66
N CYS A 40 -1.62 -0.04 -6.09
CA CYS A 40 -0.33 0.17 -6.73
C CYS A 40 0.28 -1.20 -7.09
N SER A 41 0.62 -1.42 -8.37
CA SER A 41 1.18 -2.69 -8.84
C SER A 41 2.60 -2.94 -8.33
N THR A 42 3.40 -1.88 -8.12
CA THR A 42 4.79 -2.01 -7.62
C THR A 42 4.84 -2.53 -6.19
N CYS A 43 4.07 -1.93 -5.29
CA CYS A 43 4.06 -2.33 -3.87
C CYS A 43 2.89 -3.24 -3.50
N GLN A 44 2.03 -3.61 -4.45
CA GLN A 44 0.89 -4.52 -4.25
C GLN A 44 -0.03 -4.08 -3.10
N GLY A 45 -0.19 -2.76 -2.91
CA GLY A 45 -1.06 -2.20 -1.88
C GLY A 45 -0.41 -2.03 -0.49
N THR A 46 0.86 -2.37 -0.29
CA THR A 46 1.52 -2.17 1.03
C THR A 46 1.83 -0.70 1.31
N GLY A 47 2.15 0.09 0.28
CA GLY A 47 2.54 1.51 0.40
C GLY A 47 3.95 1.75 0.91
N HIS A 48 4.65 0.70 1.29
CA HIS A 48 6.04 0.75 1.70
C HIS A 48 6.82 -0.35 1.02
N THR A 49 8.09 -0.07 0.74
CA THR A 49 8.99 -1.11 0.27
C THR A 49 9.37 -1.96 1.47
N ALA A 50 9.10 -3.27 1.40
CA ALA A 50 9.64 -4.18 2.39
C ALA A 50 11.17 -4.09 2.30
N ARG A 51 11.81 -3.64 3.38
CA ARG A 51 13.26 -3.59 3.43
C ARG A 51 13.74 -5.04 3.29
N PRO A 52 14.59 -5.39 2.31
CA PRO A 52 15.05 -6.76 2.18
C PRO A 52 15.66 -7.17 3.52
N ALA A 53 15.25 -8.33 4.03
CA ALA A 53 15.80 -8.86 5.27
C ALA A 53 17.32 -8.88 5.10
N ALA A 54 18.03 -8.20 6.01
CA ALA A 54 19.48 -8.22 5.97
C ALA A 54 19.91 -9.68 6.06
N LEU A 55 20.49 -10.20 4.97
CA LEU A 55 21.06 -11.54 4.99
C LEU A 55 22.22 -11.49 5.97
N THR A 56 22.03 -12.06 7.15
CA THR A 56 23.13 -12.25 8.11
C THR A 56 24.12 -13.20 7.44
N ARG A 57 25.30 -12.70 7.04
CA ARG A 57 26.40 -13.57 6.61
C ARG A 57 26.84 -14.41 7.81
N ILE A 58 26.38 -15.65 7.85
CA ILE A 58 26.91 -16.72 8.69
C ILE A 58 27.98 -17.45 7.87
N GLY A 59 29.24 -17.04 8.02
CA GLY A 59 30.37 -17.72 7.38
C GLY A 59 31.65 -16.89 7.41
N ARG A 60 32.73 -17.50 7.92
CA ARG A 60 34.09 -16.97 8.09
C ARG A 60 34.96 -17.24 6.87
#